data_AF-E3QGG7-F1
#
_entry.id   AF-E3QGG7-F1
#
_cell.length_a   1.000
_cell.length_b   1.000
_cell.length_c   1.000
_cell.angle_alpha   90.00
_cell.angle_beta   90.00
_cell.angle_gamma   90.00
#
_symmetry.space_group_name_H-M   'P 1'
#
loop_
_entity.id
_entity.type
_entity.pdbx_description
1 polymer ?
#
loop_
_entity_poly.entity_id
_entity_poly.type
_entity_poly.pdbx_seq_one_letter_code
_entity_poly.pdbx_strand_id
1 'polypeptide(L)'
;MRPHAPTALLSAFQGLRVSAISSISPVGAAIRPQITKSLVASQILRDARPFSSTSTRQGTWLEPSIDRTKKMMKGRPRVATGGSTKGTTVIWGDYGLRMKDHHRRISAKQLKIAEDTIKMRLRGQKYRLYKRVCCNVGVYVSGNEMRMGKGKGSFDHWAARVAVNQIVFEVKGMLHEAVAKDAFRLAGNKLPGQWEFVHKGEAPVVGITKLDGVTLEDLKKPRKPIAPKDLLAEATSNPTSASSTTSPSTKP
;
A
#
# COMPACT_ATOMS: atom_id res chain seq x y z
N MET A 1 16.97 -75.27 13.56
CA MET A 1 18.19 -74.77 14.23
C MET A 1 17.87 -73.44 14.89
N ARG A 2 18.46 -73.19 16.06
CA ARG A 2 17.98 -72.29 17.12
C ARG A 2 17.96 -70.79 16.76
N PRO A 3 17.10 -69.99 17.43
CA PRO A 3 17.02 -68.52 17.37
C PRO A 3 17.84 -67.85 18.49
N HIS A 4 17.94 -66.50 18.49
CA HIS A 4 18.02 -65.55 19.65
C HIS A 4 18.55 -64.19 19.15
N ALA A 5 17.76 -63.13 19.05
CA ALA A 5 17.20 -62.24 20.09
C ALA A 5 18.19 -61.16 20.60
N PRO A 6 17.75 -59.88 20.74
CA PRO A 6 18.56 -58.74 21.16
C PRO A 6 18.53 -58.55 22.68
N THR A 7 19.55 -57.92 23.27
CA THR A 7 19.56 -57.55 24.70
C THR A 7 19.82 -56.06 24.90
N ALA A 8 18.96 -55.50 25.73
CA ALA A 8 18.92 -54.13 26.20
C ALA A 8 19.67 -53.97 27.54
N LEU A 9 19.72 -52.70 27.98
CA LEU A 9 19.73 -52.19 29.37
C LEU A 9 21.05 -51.70 30.00
N LEU A 10 21.00 -50.40 30.33
CA LEU A 10 21.35 -49.73 31.59
C LEU A 10 22.73 -49.94 32.25
N SER A 11 23.42 -48.82 32.47
CA SER A 11 23.78 -48.26 33.80
C SER A 11 24.55 -46.95 33.55
N ALA A 12 24.14 -45.74 33.96
CA ALA A 12 23.78 -45.21 35.27
C ALA A 12 24.97 -45.11 36.25
N PHE A 13 25.49 -43.87 36.36
CA PHE A 13 26.14 -43.22 37.51
C PHE A 13 27.24 -43.94 38.30
N GLN A 14 28.44 -43.34 38.30
CA GLN A 14 29.40 -43.20 39.41
C GLN A 14 30.58 -42.35 38.87
N GLY A 15 31.16 -41.36 39.52
CA GLY A 15 31.00 -40.77 40.85
C GLY A 15 31.93 -39.55 40.95
N LEU A 16 31.50 -38.54 41.71
CA LEU A 16 32.29 -37.38 42.13
C LEU A 16 33.48 -37.78 43.02
N ARG A 17 34.46 -36.86 43.12
CA ARG A 17 35.33 -36.45 44.28
C ARG A 17 36.81 -36.33 43.85
N VAL A 18 37.69 -35.45 44.34
CA VAL A 18 37.68 -34.32 45.31
C VAL A 18 38.93 -33.46 45.01
N SER A 19 38.87 -32.17 45.37
CA SER A 19 39.91 -31.15 45.27
C SER A 19 41.09 -31.35 46.25
N ALA A 20 42.26 -30.78 45.92
CA ALA A 20 43.18 -30.25 46.94
C ALA A 20 44.06 -29.08 46.45
N ILE A 21 43.80 -27.90 47.04
CA ILE A 21 44.73 -26.94 47.67
C ILE A 21 45.68 -26.05 46.83
N SER A 22 45.53 -24.77 47.18
CA SER A 22 46.11 -23.47 46.83
C SER A 22 47.62 -23.24 47.00
N SER A 23 48.13 -22.23 46.27
CA SER A 23 49.23 -21.36 46.70
C SER A 23 48.88 -19.88 46.51
N ILE A 24 49.36 -19.06 47.46
CA ILE A 24 49.02 -17.65 47.73
C ILE A 24 50.22 -16.80 47.31
N SER A 25 50.02 -15.62 46.70
CA SER A 25 50.93 -14.43 46.73
C SER A 25 50.43 -13.26 45.87
N PRO A 26 50.87 -11.99 46.11
CA PRO A 26 49.92 -10.92 46.42
C PRO A 26 49.85 -9.74 45.42
N VAL A 27 48.92 -8.87 45.81
CA VAL A 27 48.39 -7.61 45.26
C VAL A 27 49.45 -6.62 44.75
N GLY A 28 49.26 -6.16 43.51
CA GLY A 28 49.76 -4.90 42.98
C GLY A 28 48.60 -4.10 42.39
N ALA A 29 48.14 -3.08 43.11
CA ALA A 29 47.06 -2.21 42.69
C ALA A 29 47.57 -1.17 41.68
N ALA A 30 46.97 -1.14 40.49
CA ALA A 30 47.00 0.01 39.60
C ALA A 30 45.55 0.42 39.29
N ILE A 31 45.06 1.40 40.04
CA ILE A 31 43.74 2.02 39.83
C ILE A 31 43.81 2.80 38.52
N ARG A 32 43.31 2.20 37.43
CA ARG A 32 42.98 2.93 36.20
C ARG A 32 41.46 3.15 36.20
N PRO A 33 40.94 4.39 36.21
CA PRO A 33 39.52 4.60 36.02
C PRO A 33 39.20 4.28 34.55
N GLN A 34 38.78 3.04 34.28
CA GLN A 34 38.13 2.72 33.03
C GLN A 34 36.77 3.41 33.04
N ILE A 35 36.56 4.31 32.09
CA ILE A 35 35.29 4.97 31.83
C ILE A 35 34.28 3.88 31.44
N THR A 36 33.55 3.35 32.41
CA THR A 36 32.49 2.33 32.25
C THR A 36 31.18 2.93 31.73
N LYS A 37 31.25 3.98 30.90
CA LYS A 37 30.06 4.60 30.29
C LYS A 37 29.60 3.95 28.98
N SER A 38 30.37 3.00 28.45
CA SER A 38 30.06 2.35 27.16
C SER A 38 29.12 1.14 27.28
N LEU A 39 29.22 0.35 28.36
CA LEU A 39 28.44 -0.89 28.46
C LEU A 39 26.97 -0.66 28.81
N VAL A 40 26.67 0.37 29.62
CA VAL A 40 25.28 0.73 29.99
C VAL A 40 24.48 1.21 28.76
N ALA A 41 25.09 1.99 27.85
CA ALA A 41 24.43 2.44 26.63
C ALA A 41 24.03 1.28 25.70
N SER A 42 24.83 0.21 25.68
CA SER A 42 24.56 -1.00 24.88
C SER A 42 23.50 -1.94 25.48
N GLN A 43 23.21 -1.80 26.78
CA GLN A 43 22.14 -2.53 27.48
C GLN A 43 20.81 -1.78 27.42
N ILE A 44 20.82 -0.44 27.50
CA ILE A 44 19.60 0.39 27.34
C ILE A 44 18.96 0.18 25.95
N LEU A 45 19.74 -0.09 24.91
CA LEU A 45 19.22 -0.35 23.56
C LEU A 45 18.64 -1.77 23.35
N ARG A 46 18.84 -2.70 24.30
CA ARG A 46 18.22 -4.05 24.23
C ARG A 46 16.83 -4.09 24.89
N ASP A 47 16.64 -3.25 25.92
CA ASP A 47 15.36 -3.12 26.64
C ASP A 47 14.50 -1.94 26.16
N ALA A 48 14.97 -1.18 25.18
CA ALA A 48 14.16 -0.21 24.48
C ALA A 48 13.08 -0.93 23.66
N ARG A 49 11.94 -1.23 24.30
CA ARG A 49 10.70 -1.53 23.58
C ARG A 49 10.43 -0.32 22.69
N PRO A 50 10.43 -0.45 21.36
CA PRO A 50 10.03 0.66 20.51
C PRO A 50 8.63 1.08 20.97
N PHE A 51 8.45 2.37 21.22
CA PHE A 51 7.15 2.96 21.61
C PHE A 51 6.03 2.66 20.59
N SER A 52 6.39 2.14 19.41
CA SER A 52 5.46 1.58 18.44
C SER A 52 5.29 0.07 18.64
N SER A 53 4.13 -0.34 19.14
CA SER A 53 3.64 -1.73 19.15
C SER A 53 3.28 -2.25 17.75
N THR A 54 3.43 -1.45 16.70
CA THR A 54 3.21 -1.90 15.33
C THR A 54 4.48 -2.62 14.87
N SER A 55 4.43 -3.96 14.79
CA SER A 55 5.50 -4.71 14.13
C SER A 55 5.74 -4.08 12.76
N THR A 56 7.01 -3.88 12.40
CA THR A 56 7.36 -3.49 11.04
C THR A 56 6.64 -4.45 10.10
N ARG A 57 5.72 -3.93 9.28
CA ARG A 57 5.08 -4.75 8.25
C ARG A 57 6.18 -5.12 7.28
N GLN A 58 6.76 -6.30 7.48
CA GLN A 58 7.73 -6.87 6.57
C GLN A 58 7.06 -6.95 5.18
N GLY A 59 7.78 -6.59 4.12
CA GLY A 59 7.29 -6.62 2.74
C GLY A 59 7.17 -5.27 2.05
N THR A 60 6.75 -5.31 0.79
CA THR A 60 6.63 -4.15 -0.11
C THR A 60 5.16 -3.82 -0.35
N TRP A 61 4.84 -2.62 -0.81
CA TRP A 61 3.46 -2.21 -1.12
C TRP A 61 2.78 -3.09 -2.19
N LEU A 62 3.54 -3.72 -3.08
CA LEU A 62 3.06 -4.66 -4.10
C LEU A 62 3.04 -6.11 -3.62
N GLU A 63 3.83 -6.41 -2.59
CA GLU A 63 4.07 -7.76 -2.10
C GLU A 63 4.10 -7.76 -0.56
N PRO A 64 2.93 -7.97 0.07
CA PRO A 64 2.83 -7.98 1.52
C PRO A 64 3.43 -9.27 2.09
N SER A 65 3.99 -9.21 3.30
CA SER A 65 4.33 -10.43 4.07
C SER A 65 3.05 -11.04 4.66
N ILE A 66 2.24 -11.64 3.78
CA ILE A 66 1.05 -12.42 4.11
C ILE A 66 1.25 -13.81 3.51
N ASP A 67 0.92 -14.84 4.28
CA ASP A 67 1.02 -16.23 3.83
C ASP A 67 0.10 -16.49 2.62
N ARG A 68 0.69 -17.02 1.55
CA ARG A 68 0.04 -17.33 0.28
C ARG A 68 -0.71 -18.67 0.32
N THR A 69 -0.50 -19.51 1.33
CA THR A 69 -1.25 -20.76 1.47
C THR A 69 -2.70 -20.49 1.92
N LYS A 70 -2.92 -19.42 2.70
CA LYS A 70 -4.22 -19.03 3.22
C LYS A 70 -5.07 -18.33 2.16
N LYS A 71 -5.95 -19.09 1.49
CA LYS A 71 -6.75 -18.60 0.36
C LYS A 71 -7.81 -17.57 0.75
N MET A 72 -7.71 -16.34 0.25
CA MET A 72 -8.67 -15.24 0.54
C MET A 72 -9.91 -15.26 -0.36
N MET A 73 -11.11 -15.00 0.17
CA MET A 73 -12.34 -14.85 -0.64
C MET A 73 -12.25 -13.66 -1.61
N LYS A 74 -12.99 -13.72 -2.73
CA LYS A 74 -13.00 -12.68 -3.77
C LYS A 74 -13.34 -11.29 -3.19
N GLY A 75 -14.38 -11.22 -2.37
CA GLY A 75 -14.90 -9.98 -1.80
C GLY A 75 -15.37 -8.98 -2.87
N ARG A 76 -15.61 -7.73 -2.46
CA ARG A 76 -15.93 -6.60 -3.34
C ARG A 76 -15.18 -5.35 -2.88
N PRO A 77 -14.82 -4.43 -3.79
CA PRO A 77 -14.33 -3.12 -3.38
C PRO A 77 -15.37 -2.35 -2.57
N ARG A 78 -14.91 -1.43 -1.73
CA ARG A 78 -15.76 -0.67 -0.83
C ARG A 78 -16.59 0.36 -1.62
N VAL A 79 -17.90 0.37 -1.39
CA VAL A 79 -18.83 1.40 -1.87
C VAL A 79 -19.28 2.24 -0.67
N ALA A 80 -19.00 3.55 -0.70
CA ALA A 80 -19.16 4.44 0.45
C ALA A 80 -20.53 5.15 0.44
N THR A 81 -21.58 4.47 0.90
CA THR A 81 -22.93 5.07 0.95
C THR A 81 -23.10 6.09 2.09
N GLY A 82 -22.35 5.93 3.19
CA GLY A 82 -22.47 6.77 4.39
C GLY A 82 -21.69 8.10 4.37
N GLY A 83 -21.42 8.68 3.21
CA GLY A 83 -20.80 10.01 3.15
C GLY A 83 -19.28 10.06 3.36
N SER A 84 -18.55 8.95 3.17
CA SER A 84 -17.13 8.87 3.52
C SER A 84 -16.21 9.46 2.45
N THR A 85 -15.34 10.39 2.85
CA THR A 85 -14.30 11.05 2.02
C THR A 85 -12.91 10.40 2.14
N LYS A 86 -12.80 9.24 2.80
CA LYS A 86 -11.51 8.60 3.04
C LYS A 86 -10.78 8.26 1.74
N GLY A 87 -9.57 8.81 1.59
CA GLY A 87 -8.69 8.51 0.46
C GLY A 87 -8.99 9.29 -0.82
N THR A 88 -9.92 10.26 -0.79
CA THR A 88 -10.27 11.06 -1.98
C THR A 88 -9.48 12.36 -2.12
N THR A 89 -8.70 12.73 -1.10
CA THR A 89 -7.88 13.96 -1.06
C THR A 89 -6.39 13.65 -1.04
N VAL A 90 -5.60 14.53 -1.64
CA VAL A 90 -4.14 14.46 -1.65
C VAL A 90 -3.62 14.87 -0.28
N ILE A 91 -2.79 14.05 0.35
CA ILE A 91 -2.32 14.29 1.74
C ILE A 91 -0.82 14.61 1.78
N TRP A 92 0.02 13.78 1.15
CA TRP A 92 1.47 13.88 1.27
C TRP A 92 2.10 14.68 0.12
N GLY A 93 1.65 14.43 -1.11
CA GLY A 93 2.11 15.10 -2.32
C GLY A 93 1.49 16.48 -2.55
N ASP A 94 1.88 17.07 -3.68
CA ASP A 94 1.31 18.31 -4.21
C ASP A 94 0.27 18.00 -5.30
N TYR A 95 0.48 16.91 -6.05
CA TYR A 95 -0.43 16.42 -7.07
C TYR A 95 -0.74 14.93 -6.88
N GLY A 96 -1.88 14.47 -7.37
CA GLY A 96 -2.30 13.07 -7.26
C GLY A 96 -3.02 12.52 -8.49
N LEU A 97 -3.04 11.19 -8.58
CA LEU A 97 -3.81 10.43 -9.58
C LEU A 97 -5.01 9.76 -8.89
N ARG A 98 -6.21 10.23 -9.22
CA ARG A 98 -7.49 9.76 -8.66
C ARG A 98 -8.23 8.89 -9.67
N MET A 99 -8.88 7.82 -9.21
CA MET A 99 -9.80 7.03 -10.02
C MET A 99 -11.12 7.79 -10.21
N LYS A 100 -11.49 8.17 -11.44
CA LYS A 100 -12.73 8.92 -11.73
C LYS A 100 -13.92 8.03 -12.06
N ASP A 101 -13.64 6.88 -12.66
CA ASP A 101 -14.64 5.89 -13.08
C ASP A 101 -15.15 5.06 -11.88
N HIS A 102 -15.54 3.82 -12.12
CA HIS A 102 -16.04 2.87 -11.14
C HIS A 102 -14.96 2.20 -10.29
N HIS A 103 -15.35 1.69 -9.11
CA HIS A 103 -14.47 0.94 -8.22
C HIS A 103 -14.00 -0.37 -8.87
N ARG A 104 -12.73 -0.72 -8.70
CA ARG A 104 -12.10 -1.88 -9.35
C ARG A 104 -11.09 -2.55 -8.44
N ARG A 105 -10.72 -3.79 -8.80
CA ARG A 105 -9.57 -4.48 -8.23
C ARG A 105 -8.40 -4.36 -9.21
N ILE A 106 -7.33 -3.71 -8.78
CA ILE A 106 -6.15 -3.45 -9.61
C ILE A 106 -5.04 -4.41 -9.20
N SER A 107 -4.40 -5.06 -10.18
CA SER A 107 -3.32 -6.01 -9.89
C SER A 107 -2.01 -5.30 -9.54
N ALA A 108 -1.14 -5.99 -8.79
CA ALA A 108 0.19 -5.49 -8.47
C ALA A 108 1.01 -5.18 -9.73
N LYS A 109 0.87 -6.00 -10.79
CA LYS A 109 1.54 -5.80 -12.08
C LYS A 109 1.12 -4.48 -12.74
N GLN A 110 -0.17 -4.16 -12.75
CA GLN A 110 -0.68 -2.90 -13.32
C GLN A 110 -0.17 -1.69 -12.54
N LEU A 111 -0.20 -1.76 -11.21
CA LEU A 111 0.32 -0.70 -10.34
C LEU A 111 1.82 -0.48 -10.51
N LYS A 112 2.59 -1.56 -10.71
CA LYS A 112 4.02 -1.50 -11.01
C LYS A 112 4.29 -0.82 -12.36
N ILE A 113 3.56 -1.22 -13.41
CA ILE A 113 3.67 -0.60 -14.75
C ILE A 113 3.35 0.90 -14.68
N ALA A 114 2.34 1.29 -13.90
CA ALA A 114 1.99 2.69 -13.71
C ALA A 114 3.10 3.45 -12.96
N GLU A 115 3.64 2.90 -11.87
CA GLU A 115 4.79 3.47 -11.16
C GLU A 115 5.99 3.69 -12.09
N ASP A 116 6.35 2.66 -12.89
CA ASP A 116 7.50 2.74 -13.78
C ASP A 116 7.28 3.75 -14.91
N THR A 117 6.04 3.93 -15.36
CA THR A 117 5.68 4.94 -16.36
C THR A 117 5.84 6.35 -15.81
N ILE A 118 5.40 6.60 -14.58
CA ILE A 118 5.61 7.88 -13.88
C ILE A 118 7.12 8.15 -13.74
N LYS A 119 7.86 7.14 -13.27
CA LYS A 119 9.32 7.27 -13.08
C LYS A 119 10.07 7.56 -14.37
N MET A 120 9.68 6.90 -15.46
CA MET A 120 10.26 7.09 -16.77
C MET A 120 9.99 8.51 -17.29
N ARG A 121 8.77 9.02 -17.14
CA ARG A 121 8.40 10.36 -17.59
C ARG A 121 9.07 11.48 -16.78
N LEU A 122 9.28 11.24 -15.49
CA LEU A 122 9.92 12.17 -14.55
C LEU A 122 11.42 11.92 -14.37
N ARG A 123 12.05 11.09 -15.22
CA ARG A 123 13.46 10.75 -15.12
C ARG A 123 14.33 12.03 -15.19
N GLY A 124 15.30 12.14 -14.31
CA GLY A 124 16.20 13.30 -14.21
C GLY A 124 15.63 14.48 -13.41
N GLN A 125 14.37 14.42 -12.96
CA GLN A 125 13.76 15.44 -12.12
C GLN A 125 13.87 15.08 -10.64
N LYS A 126 13.85 16.09 -9.76
CA LYS A 126 13.82 15.90 -8.30
C LYS A 126 12.38 15.78 -7.82
N TYR A 127 11.93 14.56 -7.56
CA TYR A 127 10.58 14.28 -7.07
C TYR A 127 10.56 13.12 -6.08
N ARG A 128 9.49 13.07 -5.29
CA ARG A 128 9.15 11.95 -4.40
C ARG A 128 7.76 11.42 -4.76
N LEU A 129 7.70 10.14 -5.09
CA LEU A 129 6.46 9.44 -5.43
C LEU A 129 5.94 8.64 -4.23
N TYR A 130 4.75 8.98 -3.78
CA TYR A 130 4.03 8.26 -2.73
C TYR A 130 2.98 7.33 -3.32
N LYS A 131 2.81 6.17 -2.69
CA LYS A 131 1.83 5.16 -3.06
C LYS A 131 0.79 5.09 -1.95
N ARG A 132 -0.46 5.40 -2.29
CA ARG A 132 -1.58 5.49 -1.33
C ARG A 132 -2.28 4.14 -1.11
N VAL A 133 -2.07 3.19 -2.02
CA VAL A 133 -2.69 1.86 -1.98
C VAL A 133 -1.63 0.79 -1.76
N CYS A 134 -2.02 -0.35 -1.20
CA CYS A 134 -1.18 -1.54 -1.08
C CYS A 134 -1.94 -2.77 -1.57
N CYS A 135 -1.21 -3.71 -2.18
CA CYS A 135 -1.75 -4.94 -2.73
C CYS A 135 -1.90 -5.98 -1.62
N ASN A 136 -2.92 -5.85 -0.79
CA ASN A 136 -3.16 -6.72 0.37
C ASN A 136 -4.14 -7.86 0.12
N VAL A 137 -4.60 -8.07 -1.12
CA VAL A 137 -5.56 -9.11 -1.48
C VAL A 137 -4.90 -10.14 -2.39
N GLY A 138 -4.76 -11.38 -1.91
CA GLY A 138 -4.32 -12.50 -2.74
C GLY A 138 -5.44 -12.95 -3.67
N VAL A 139 -5.15 -13.01 -4.96
CA VAL A 139 -6.05 -13.51 -6.00
C VAL A 139 -5.65 -14.95 -6.32
N TYR A 140 -6.63 -15.85 -6.27
CA TYR A 140 -6.45 -17.28 -6.53
C TYR A 140 -7.31 -17.65 -7.74
N VAL A 141 -6.68 -18.25 -8.74
CA VAL A 141 -7.31 -18.53 -10.05
C VAL A 141 -7.26 -20.03 -10.29
N SER A 142 -8.38 -20.60 -10.71
CA SER A 142 -8.43 -21.97 -11.20
C SER A 142 -7.94 -21.99 -12.64
N GLY A 143 -7.24 -23.05 -13.05
CA GLY A 143 -6.84 -23.22 -14.44
C GLY A 143 -8.04 -23.15 -15.37
N ASN A 144 -7.88 -22.49 -16.52
CA ASN A 144 -8.96 -22.31 -17.50
C ASN A 144 -9.38 -23.65 -18.14
N GLU A 145 -8.45 -24.61 -18.18
CA GLU A 145 -8.61 -25.97 -18.65
C GLU A 145 -9.39 -26.87 -17.66
N MET A 146 -9.48 -26.49 -16.39
CA MET A 146 -10.15 -27.30 -15.36
C MET A 146 -11.67 -27.06 -15.38
N ARG A 147 -12.45 -28.14 -15.29
CA ARG A 147 -13.91 -28.04 -15.11
C ARG A 147 -14.27 -27.43 -13.75
N MET A 148 -15.47 -26.85 -13.68
CA MET A 148 -16.03 -26.31 -12.44
C MET A 148 -16.12 -27.38 -11.35
N GLY A 149 -15.95 -26.97 -10.09
CA GLY A 149 -15.84 -27.88 -8.94
C GLY A 149 -14.38 -28.15 -8.57
N LYS A 150 -14.12 -29.17 -7.74
CA LYS A 150 -12.76 -29.56 -7.25
C LYS A 150 -12.07 -28.55 -6.32
N GLY A 151 -12.81 -27.56 -5.81
CA GLY A 151 -12.32 -26.61 -4.81
C GLY A 151 -11.76 -25.32 -5.43
N LYS A 152 -10.86 -24.66 -4.70
CA LYS A 152 -10.34 -23.34 -5.07
C LYS A 152 -8.95 -23.46 -5.69
N GLY A 153 -8.66 -22.65 -6.71
CA GLY A 153 -7.37 -22.63 -7.41
C GLY A 153 -6.15 -22.25 -6.56
N SER A 154 -5.00 -22.14 -7.23
CA SER A 154 -3.71 -21.74 -6.66
C SER A 154 -3.55 -20.22 -6.62
N PHE A 155 -2.54 -19.72 -5.91
CA PHE A 155 -2.22 -18.30 -5.85
C PHE A 155 -1.70 -17.81 -7.21
N ASP A 156 -2.21 -16.68 -7.69
CA ASP A 156 -1.81 -16.08 -8.96
C ASP A 156 -1.06 -14.75 -8.73
N HIS A 157 -1.74 -13.75 -8.17
CA HIS A 157 -1.14 -12.44 -7.93
C HIS A 157 -1.75 -11.69 -6.74
N TRP A 158 -1.02 -10.68 -6.25
CA TRP A 158 -1.52 -9.69 -5.31
C TRP A 158 -2.29 -8.57 -6.02
N ALA A 159 -3.36 -8.10 -5.41
CA ALA A 159 -4.17 -7.01 -5.92
C ALA A 159 -4.62 -6.05 -4.80
N ALA A 160 -4.99 -4.84 -5.19
CA ALA A 160 -5.58 -3.82 -4.33
C ALA A 160 -7.04 -3.59 -4.72
N ARG A 161 -7.93 -3.46 -3.73
CA ARG A 161 -9.30 -2.99 -3.96
C ARG A 161 -9.31 -1.47 -3.85
N VAL A 162 -9.65 -0.80 -4.95
CA VAL A 162 -9.68 0.66 -5.03
C VAL A 162 -11.13 1.12 -5.16
N ALA A 163 -11.54 2.04 -4.28
CA ALA A 163 -12.85 2.64 -4.31
C ALA A 163 -12.94 3.76 -5.37
N VAL A 164 -14.17 4.15 -5.72
CA VAL A 164 -14.43 5.32 -6.58
C VAL A 164 -13.81 6.57 -5.95
N ASN A 165 -13.24 7.44 -6.78
CA ASN A 165 -12.62 8.71 -6.37
C ASN A 165 -11.47 8.57 -5.37
N GLN A 166 -10.89 7.37 -5.24
CA GLN A 166 -9.71 7.15 -4.40
C GLN A 166 -8.42 7.51 -5.15
N ILE A 167 -7.48 8.14 -4.44
CA ILE A 167 -6.15 8.47 -4.95
C ILE A 167 -5.22 7.26 -4.80
N VAL A 168 -4.47 6.96 -5.86
CA VAL A 168 -3.54 5.83 -5.93
C VAL A 168 -2.09 6.28 -5.80
N PHE A 169 -1.71 7.33 -6.51
CA PHE A 169 -0.37 7.91 -6.48
C PHE A 169 -0.41 9.38 -6.12
N GLU A 170 0.63 9.84 -5.45
CA GLU A 170 0.89 11.26 -5.23
C GLU A 170 2.34 11.58 -5.54
N VAL A 171 2.60 12.77 -6.06
CA VAL A 171 3.96 13.25 -6.30
C VAL A 171 4.17 14.56 -5.56
N LYS A 172 5.35 14.69 -4.94
CA LYS A 172 5.86 15.94 -4.35
C LYS A 172 7.17 16.31 -5.02
N GLY A 173 7.38 17.56 -5.35
CA GLY A 173 8.65 18.02 -5.89
C GLY A 173 8.55 19.34 -6.64
N MET A 174 9.69 19.88 -7.03
CA MET A 174 9.78 21.09 -7.85
C MET A 174 9.50 20.75 -9.32
N LEU A 175 8.28 20.26 -9.60
CA LEU A 175 7.81 19.88 -10.92
C LEU A 175 6.83 20.94 -11.41
N HIS A 176 6.97 21.34 -12.67
CA HIS A 176 5.93 22.11 -13.32
C HIS A 176 4.68 21.24 -13.51
N GLU A 177 3.50 21.82 -13.29
CA GLU A 177 2.22 21.11 -13.29
C GLU A 177 2.00 20.31 -14.58
N ALA A 178 2.28 20.90 -15.75
CA ALA A 178 2.08 20.22 -17.04
C ALA A 178 2.88 18.92 -17.15
N VAL A 179 4.08 18.86 -16.57
CA VAL A 179 4.94 17.67 -16.57
C VAL A 179 4.35 16.59 -15.66
N ALA A 180 3.88 16.97 -14.47
CA ALA A 180 3.22 16.05 -13.54
C ALA A 180 1.91 15.50 -14.14
N LYS A 181 1.11 16.37 -14.76
CA LYS A 181 -0.14 16.02 -15.45
C LYS A 181 0.09 15.04 -16.59
N ASP A 182 1.12 15.25 -17.42
CA ASP A 182 1.47 14.33 -18.50
C ASP A 182 1.95 12.97 -17.98
N ALA A 183 2.80 12.94 -16.94
CA ALA A 183 3.23 11.70 -16.30
C ALA A 183 2.05 10.87 -15.76
N PHE A 184 1.09 11.54 -15.12
CA PHE A 184 -0.11 10.89 -14.59
C PHE A 184 -1.10 10.48 -15.67
N ARG A 185 -1.23 11.23 -16.75
CA ARG A 185 -2.02 10.84 -17.94
C ARG A 185 -1.47 9.55 -18.55
N LEU A 186 -0.16 9.47 -18.77
CA LEU A 186 0.50 8.26 -19.30
C LEU A 186 0.32 7.05 -18.37
N ALA A 187 0.39 7.26 -17.06
CA ALA A 187 0.16 6.21 -16.08
C ALA A 187 -1.30 5.73 -16.06
N GLY A 188 -2.25 6.67 -16.12
CA GLY A 188 -3.69 6.40 -16.19
C GLY A 188 -4.05 5.53 -17.38
N ASN A 189 -3.46 5.78 -18.56
CA ASN A 189 -3.68 4.97 -19.77
C ASN A 189 -3.23 3.51 -19.63
N LYS A 190 -2.32 3.20 -18.70
CA LYS A 190 -1.84 1.83 -18.44
C LYS A 190 -2.57 1.16 -17.27
N LEU A 191 -3.38 1.91 -16.53
CA LEU A 191 -4.22 1.40 -15.45
C LEU A 191 -5.63 1.11 -15.97
N PRO A 192 -6.34 0.13 -15.38
CA PRO A 192 -7.73 -0.11 -15.74
C PRO A 192 -8.64 1.01 -15.22
N GLY A 193 -9.51 1.55 -16.08
CA GLY A 193 -10.49 2.58 -15.75
C GLY A 193 -10.06 3.99 -16.19
N GLN A 194 -10.88 4.99 -15.85
CA GLN A 194 -10.57 6.40 -16.12
C GLN A 194 -9.99 7.07 -14.88
N TRP A 195 -9.02 7.95 -15.12
CA TRP A 195 -8.24 8.59 -14.07
C TRP A 195 -8.24 10.11 -14.25
N GLU A 196 -8.13 10.82 -13.14
CA GLU A 196 -8.15 12.27 -13.07
C GLU A 196 -6.91 12.77 -12.31
N PHE A 197 -6.37 13.89 -12.77
CA PHE A 197 -5.31 14.63 -12.10
C PHE A 197 -5.92 15.54 -11.04
N VAL A 198 -5.37 15.52 -9.82
CA VAL A 198 -5.93 16.21 -8.66
C VAL A 198 -4.84 17.05 -7.98
N HIS A 199 -5.21 18.25 -7.54
CA HIS A 199 -4.33 19.14 -6.79
C HIS A 199 -4.47 18.93 -5.28
N LYS A 200 -3.41 19.23 -4.53
CA LYS A 200 -3.52 19.39 -3.09
C LYS A 200 -4.40 20.59 -2.75
N GLY A 201 -5.36 20.37 -1.84
CA GLY A 201 -6.34 21.40 -1.46
C GLY A 201 -7.65 21.34 -2.23
N GLU A 202 -7.74 20.55 -3.31
CA GLU A 202 -9.03 20.27 -3.96
C GLU A 202 -9.99 19.60 -2.97
N ALA A 203 -11.29 19.93 -3.08
CA ALA A 203 -12.28 19.43 -2.16
C ALA A 203 -12.37 17.89 -2.16
N PRO A 204 -12.66 17.28 -1.00
CA PRO A 204 -12.95 15.87 -0.92
C PRO A 204 -14.17 15.48 -1.76
N VAL A 205 -14.23 14.21 -2.15
CA VAL A 205 -15.34 13.67 -2.94
C VAL A 205 -16.12 12.67 -2.09
N VAL A 206 -17.43 12.82 -2.05
CA VAL A 206 -18.35 11.90 -1.40
C VAL A 206 -19.07 11.10 -2.47
N GLY A 207 -18.73 9.82 -2.58
CA GLY A 207 -19.24 8.97 -3.66
C GLY A 207 -18.75 9.49 -5.01
N ILE A 208 -19.64 10.14 -5.76
CA ILE A 208 -19.35 10.78 -7.05
C ILE A 208 -19.40 12.31 -7.00
N THR A 209 -19.84 12.90 -5.88
CA THR A 209 -20.08 14.33 -5.72
C THR A 209 -18.89 14.99 -5.06
N LYS A 210 -18.27 15.97 -5.74
CA LYS A 210 -17.21 16.82 -5.14
C LYS A 210 -17.84 17.79 -4.13
N LEU A 211 -17.18 18.03 -3.00
CA LEU A 211 -17.65 18.94 -1.94
C LEU A 211 -17.22 20.39 -2.20
N ASP A 212 -17.50 20.90 -3.40
CA ASP A 212 -17.18 22.26 -3.81
C ASP A 212 -18.36 23.18 -3.44
N GLY A 213 -18.33 23.74 -2.23
CA GLY A 213 -19.40 24.59 -1.68
C GLY A 213 -20.62 23.84 -1.11
N VAL A 214 -20.75 22.54 -1.40
CA VAL A 214 -21.76 21.66 -0.79
C VAL A 214 -21.15 20.96 0.43
N THR A 215 -21.80 21.05 1.60
CA THR A 215 -21.30 20.36 2.78
C THR A 215 -21.77 18.89 2.83
N LEU A 216 -21.07 18.07 3.61
CA LEU A 216 -21.45 16.67 3.84
C LEU A 216 -22.88 16.56 4.42
N GLU A 217 -23.23 17.47 5.32
CA GLU A 217 -24.55 17.48 5.96
C GLU A 217 -25.65 17.84 4.95
N ASP A 218 -25.37 18.72 3.99
CA ASP A 218 -26.31 19.03 2.91
C ASP A 218 -26.60 17.82 2.02
N LEU A 219 -25.61 16.93 1.81
CA LEU A 219 -25.82 15.68 1.08
C LEU A 219 -26.68 14.68 1.84
N LYS A 220 -26.66 14.71 3.18
CA LYS A 220 -27.45 13.82 4.04
C LYS A 220 -28.88 14.33 4.26
N LYS A 221 -29.12 15.63 4.14
CA LYS A 221 -30.46 16.21 4.30
C LYS A 221 -31.43 15.55 3.30
N PRO A 222 -32.59 15.03 3.76
CA PRO A 222 -33.58 14.42 2.86
C PRO A 222 -34.16 15.40 1.85
N ARG A 223 -34.34 16.66 2.27
CA ARG A 223 -34.84 17.74 1.42
C ARG A 223 -33.66 18.56 0.90
N LYS A 224 -33.47 18.56 -0.42
CA LYS A 224 -32.46 19.37 -1.11
C LYS A 224 -33.12 20.61 -1.71
N PRO A 225 -32.52 21.80 -1.58
CA PRO A 225 -33.03 22.97 -2.29
C PRO A 225 -32.92 22.70 -3.80
N ILE A 226 -34.02 22.87 -4.51
CA ILE A 226 -34.05 22.77 -5.97
C ILE A 226 -33.30 24.00 -6.49
N ALA A 227 -32.33 23.80 -7.38
CA ALA A 227 -31.65 24.92 -8.02
C ALA A 227 -32.69 25.82 -8.71
N PRO A 228 -32.59 27.16 -8.61
CA PRO A 228 -33.52 28.06 -9.28
C PRO A 228 -33.58 27.74 -10.77
N LYS A 229 -34.79 27.79 -11.36
CA LYS A 229 -35.06 27.36 -12.74
C LYS A 229 -34.14 28.03 -13.76
N ASP A 230 -33.71 29.25 -13.49
CA ASP A 230 -32.85 30.06 -14.36
C ASP A 230 -31.47 29.41 -14.57
N LEU A 231 -30.87 28.82 -13.52
CA LEU A 231 -29.58 28.11 -13.62
C LEU A 231 -29.70 26.76 -14.35
N LEU A 232 -30.88 26.12 -14.29
CA LEU A 232 -31.14 24.87 -15.00
C LEU A 232 -31.30 25.11 -16.52
N ALA A 233 -31.85 26.26 -16.92
CA ALA A 233 -31.93 26.65 -18.32
C ALA A 233 -30.53 26.93 -18.91
N GLU A 234 -29.66 27.60 -18.16
CA GLU A 234 -28.30 27.95 -18.58
C GLU A 234 -27.38 26.72 -18.71
N ALA A 235 -27.53 25.72 -17.83
CA ALA A 235 -26.82 24.44 -17.93
C ALA A 235 -27.21 23.61 -19.17
N THR A 236 -28.40 23.84 -19.72
CA THR A 236 -28.89 23.15 -20.92
C THR A 236 -28.42 23.86 -22.20
N SER A 237 -28.17 25.17 -22.14
CA SER A 237 -27.74 25.98 -23.29
C SER A 237 -26.23 26.03 -23.53
N ASN A 238 -25.40 25.65 -22.54
CA ASN A 238 -23.95 25.58 -22.69
C ASN A 238 -23.44 24.12 -22.70
N PRO A 239 -23.49 23.42 -23.85
CA PRO A 239 -22.66 22.25 -24.06
C PRO A 239 -21.21 22.74 -24.19
N THR A 240 -20.47 22.75 -23.08
CA THR A 240 -19.05 23.10 -23.06
C THR A 240 -18.32 22.35 -24.17
N SER A 241 -17.73 23.15 -25.05
CA SER A 241 -16.84 22.83 -26.16
C SER A 241 -15.82 21.74 -25.79
N ALA A 242 -16.16 20.50 -26.16
CA ALA A 242 -15.15 19.48 -26.40
C ALA A 242 -14.36 19.90 -27.63
N SER A 243 -13.12 20.37 -27.42
CA SER A 243 -12.16 20.69 -28.48
C SER A 243 -11.95 19.48 -29.39
N SER A 244 -12.65 19.43 -30.52
CA SER A 244 -12.39 18.53 -31.62
C SER A 244 -11.18 19.03 -32.40
N THR A 245 -9.98 18.53 -32.08
CA THR A 245 -8.82 18.69 -32.95
C THR A 245 -9.01 17.81 -34.18
N THR A 246 -9.57 18.38 -35.24
CA THR A 246 -9.53 17.81 -36.60
C THR A 246 -8.08 17.67 -37.04
N SER A 247 -7.61 16.43 -37.19
CA SER A 247 -6.33 16.15 -37.86
C SER A 247 -6.57 16.06 -39.38
N PRO A 248 -5.81 16.76 -40.22
CA PRO A 248 -5.91 16.61 -41.67
C PRO A 248 -5.28 15.28 -42.10
N SER A 249 -6.04 14.52 -42.88
CA SER A 249 -5.60 13.31 -43.57
C SER A 249 -4.63 13.70 -44.68
N THR A 250 -3.39 13.23 -44.61
CA THR A 250 -2.47 13.19 -45.75
C THR A 250 -2.02 11.74 -45.92
N LYS A 251 -2.54 11.08 -46.95
CA LYS A 251 -1.97 9.86 -47.52
C LYS A 251 -0.80 10.23 -48.43
N PRO A 252 0.20 9.36 -48.52
CA PRO A 252 0.63 8.82 -49.80
C PRO A 252 0.10 7.39 -50.01
#